data_AF-A0A496T2H1-F1
#
_entry.id   AF-A0A496T2H1-F1
#
_cell.length_a   1.000
_cell.length_b   1.000
_cell.length_c   1.000
_cell.angle_alpha   90.00
_cell.angle_beta   90.00
_cell.angle_gamma   90.00
#
_symmetry.space_group_name_H-M   'P 1'
#
loop_
_entity.id
_entity.type
_entity.pdbx_description
1 polymer ?
#
loop_
_entity_poly.entity_id
_entity_poly.type
_entity_poly.pdbx_seq_one_letter_code
_entity_poly.pdbx_strand_id
1 'polypeptide(L)'
;MEKAKVKVFFTGLKPDTPTWPYINYDYRKRAMEIMELLRQNLSEVEFSETIAPSAEEAVREVKSDKDMDGYLIFLLSLWSNMSTEVVKLGRPTLLVDDLYGGSGEFLRAYSFVTKENSPVVGIASSNFQDVVDGVRLFSVMKQMRQSRILVVRDSKLDKEMLASVKETFGTEVIRITSEELNRYYQEADDKEAERWKEKWIAESLRVIEPTEEEISKSARMHLALKKAMEEKEADAVTVDCLGLYYSDKLFAYPCLSFFQLNNEGSTGVCEADVDSTVTQLMLKYLTGRPGYVSDPVIDIGSGQIIYAHCVATNRVYGPEGLPNPYLIRSHSEDRKGASVQSLMPLGQTVTSVKVSVREKMLAIHQGKTVANVEEDKACRTKLAAEANVKKILENYNFDKFSWHRVTVYGDFRKQVLNLARLWGLKTIEEDRT
;
A
#
# COMPACT_ATOMS: atom_id res chain seq x y z
N MET A 1 -14.02 9.40 -3.77
CA MET A 1 -13.76 8.75 -2.47
C MET A 1 -14.19 9.69 -1.36
N GLU A 2 -14.69 9.16 -0.25
CA GLU A 2 -15.04 9.99 0.91
C GLU A 2 -13.77 10.36 1.68
N LYS A 3 -13.79 11.51 2.35
CA LYS A 3 -12.68 11.93 3.22
C LYS A 3 -12.58 11.04 4.45
N ALA A 4 -11.37 10.89 4.98
CA ALA A 4 -11.17 10.24 6.27
C ALA A 4 -11.70 11.14 7.38
N LYS A 5 -12.39 10.57 8.38
CA LYS A 5 -12.89 11.31 9.54
C LYS A 5 -11.96 11.10 10.72
N VAL A 6 -11.36 12.18 11.21
CA VAL A 6 -10.40 12.13 12.33
C VAL A 6 -10.87 13.02 13.46
N LYS A 7 -11.00 12.43 14.65
CA LYS A 7 -11.32 13.17 15.88
C LYS A 7 -10.02 13.58 16.58
N VAL A 8 -9.87 14.86 16.86
CA VAL A 8 -8.70 15.44 17.51
C VAL A 8 -9.01 15.77 18.97
N PHE A 9 -8.19 15.29 19.89
CA PHE A 9 -8.25 15.62 21.30
C PHE A 9 -7.01 16.44 21.69
N PHE A 10 -7.22 17.57 22.33
CA PHE A 10 -6.14 18.38 22.90
C PHE A 10 -6.18 18.27 24.43
N THR A 11 -5.08 17.87 25.07
CA THR A 11 -5.03 17.92 26.55
C THR A 11 -4.99 19.37 27.03
N GLY A 12 -5.47 19.59 28.24
CA GLY A 12 -5.37 20.88 28.91
C GLY A 12 -5.72 20.73 30.38
N LEU A 13 -5.37 21.74 31.17
CA LEU A 13 -5.66 21.80 32.59
C LEU A 13 -6.48 23.03 32.94
N LYS A 14 -7.01 23.03 34.16
CA LYS A 14 -7.73 24.19 34.71
C LYS A 14 -6.77 25.39 34.86
N PRO A 15 -7.28 26.63 34.73
CA PRO A 15 -6.52 27.84 35.03
C PRO A 15 -5.85 27.77 36.41
N ASP A 16 -4.78 28.56 36.57
CA ASP A 16 -4.00 28.73 37.80
C ASP A 16 -3.37 27.43 38.35
N THR A 17 -3.18 26.44 37.49
CA THR A 17 -2.48 25.19 37.82
C THR A 17 -0.99 25.30 37.40
N PRO A 18 -0.02 25.31 38.34
CA PRO A 18 1.39 25.32 38.00
C PRO A 18 1.83 23.95 37.46
N THR A 19 2.20 23.89 36.18
CA THR A 19 2.75 22.71 35.51
C THR A 19 3.39 23.12 34.18
N TRP A 20 3.86 22.15 33.39
CA TRP A 20 4.24 22.37 32.01
C TRP A 20 3.00 22.57 31.12
N PRO A 21 3.04 23.46 30.11
CA PRO A 21 4.20 24.28 29.70
C PRO A 21 4.56 25.39 30.70
N TYR A 22 3.57 26.10 31.23
CA TYR A 22 3.69 27.03 32.35
C TYR A 22 2.29 27.39 32.87
N ILE A 23 2.21 28.03 34.04
CA ILE A 23 0.94 28.48 34.64
C ILE A 23 0.17 29.41 33.67
N ASN A 24 -1.12 29.17 33.48
CA ASN A 24 -1.98 29.96 32.59
C ASN A 24 -1.56 29.95 31.10
N TYR A 25 -0.94 28.85 30.65
CA TYR A 25 -0.74 28.59 29.23
C TYR A 25 -2.09 28.55 28.47
N ASP A 26 -2.15 29.18 27.30
CA ASP A 26 -3.36 29.25 26.48
C ASP A 26 -3.50 28.00 25.59
N TYR A 27 -4.00 26.92 26.18
CA TYR A 27 -4.25 25.66 25.48
C TYR A 27 -5.22 25.82 24.30
N ARG A 28 -6.21 26.70 24.41
CA ARG A 28 -7.21 26.91 23.35
C ARG A 28 -6.58 27.58 22.15
N LYS A 29 -5.79 28.64 22.36
CA LYS A 29 -5.05 29.29 21.28
C LYS A 29 -4.12 28.32 20.57
N ARG A 30 -3.34 27.55 21.33
CA ARG A 30 -2.42 26.55 20.74
C ARG A 30 -3.17 25.47 19.95
N ALA A 31 -4.29 24.98 20.46
CA ALA A 31 -5.14 24.02 19.75
C ALA A 31 -5.67 24.60 18.42
N MET A 32 -6.12 25.86 18.41
CA MET A 32 -6.58 26.53 17.19
C MET A 32 -5.46 26.67 16.14
N GLU A 33 -4.25 27.04 16.56
CA GLU A 33 -3.08 27.11 15.66
C GLU A 33 -2.78 25.75 15.01
N ILE A 34 -2.82 24.67 15.81
CA ILE A 34 -2.58 23.31 15.30
C ILE A 34 -3.69 22.88 14.35
N MET A 35 -4.96 23.14 14.69
CA MET A 35 -6.09 22.79 13.82
C MET A 35 -6.06 23.53 12.48
N GLU A 36 -5.62 24.78 12.46
CA GLU A 36 -5.42 25.53 11.23
C GLU A 36 -4.35 24.87 10.36
N LEU A 37 -3.20 24.53 10.93
CA LEU A 37 -2.14 23.83 10.20
C LEU A 37 -2.60 22.45 9.67
N LEU A 38 -3.35 21.68 10.45
CA LEU A 38 -3.92 20.41 10.00
C LEU A 38 -4.85 20.60 8.81
N ARG A 39 -5.81 21.52 8.91
CA ARG A 39 -6.80 21.79 7.84
C ARG A 39 -6.16 22.33 6.57
N GLN A 40 -5.11 23.14 6.70
CA GLN A 40 -4.35 23.67 5.55
C GLN A 40 -3.59 22.58 4.79
N ASN A 41 -3.06 21.57 5.49
CA ASN A 41 -2.18 20.55 4.89
C ASN A 41 -2.89 19.24 4.52
N LEU A 42 -4.12 19.01 5.00
CA LEU A 42 -4.83 17.74 4.88
C LEU A 42 -6.27 17.94 4.41
N SER A 43 -6.40 18.44 3.18
CA SER A 43 -7.70 18.68 2.53
C SER A 43 -8.53 17.39 2.34
N GLU A 44 -7.87 16.24 2.35
CA GLU A 44 -8.42 14.90 2.24
C GLU A 44 -8.99 14.34 3.56
N VAL A 45 -8.84 15.06 4.67
CA VAL A 45 -9.33 14.68 6.01
C VAL A 45 -10.40 15.65 6.48
N GLU A 46 -11.48 15.10 7.04
CA GLU A 46 -12.50 15.82 7.79
C GLU A 46 -12.18 15.73 9.29
N PHE A 47 -12.00 16.87 9.95
CA PHE A 47 -11.65 16.93 11.35
C PHE A 47 -12.83 17.35 12.22
N SER A 48 -12.90 16.77 13.41
CA SER A 48 -13.62 17.33 14.56
C SER A 48 -12.70 17.38 15.76
N GLU A 49 -12.92 18.30 16.70
CA GLU A 49 -12.02 18.50 17.83
C GLU A 49 -12.75 18.59 19.18
N THR A 50 -12.08 18.18 20.25
CA THR A 50 -12.45 18.48 21.64
C THR A 50 -11.21 18.99 22.37
N ILE A 51 -11.34 20.14 23.05
CA ILE A 51 -10.23 20.82 23.73
C ILE A 51 -10.37 20.68 25.24
N ALA A 52 -9.32 20.16 25.87
CA ALA A 52 -9.20 19.94 27.31
C ALA A 52 -10.36 19.13 27.93
N PRO A 53 -10.80 18.00 27.33
CA PRO A 53 -11.81 17.16 27.96
C PRO A 53 -11.24 16.47 29.20
N SER A 54 -12.15 16.01 30.07
CA SER A 54 -11.78 15.02 31.09
C SER A 54 -11.45 13.67 30.44
N ALA A 55 -10.71 12.80 31.15
CA ALA A 55 -10.43 11.45 30.68
C ALA A 55 -11.72 10.65 30.43
N GLU A 56 -12.71 10.78 31.31
CA GLU A 56 -14.01 10.12 31.20
C GLU A 56 -14.82 10.60 29.99
N GLU A 57 -14.76 11.90 29.67
CA GLU A 57 -15.41 12.51 28.52
C GLU A 57 -14.78 12.02 27.22
N ALA A 58 -13.45 12.07 27.09
CA ALA A 58 -12.75 11.59 25.90
C ALA A 58 -13.01 10.09 25.64
N VAL A 59 -13.00 9.26 26.69
CA VAL A 59 -13.34 7.83 26.60
C VAL A 59 -14.78 7.63 26.14
N ARG A 60 -15.72 8.46 26.60
CA ARG A 60 -17.13 8.39 26.20
C ARG A 60 -17.29 8.72 24.73
N GLU A 61 -16.68 9.82 24.26
CA GLU A 61 -16.70 10.22 22.86
C GLU A 61 -16.15 9.12 21.95
N VAL A 62 -14.96 8.58 22.27
CA VAL A 62 -14.35 7.48 21.49
C VAL A 62 -15.23 6.22 21.44
N LYS A 63 -15.99 5.92 22.51
CA LYS A 63 -16.91 4.79 22.54
C LYS A 63 -18.21 5.05 21.75
N SER A 64 -18.69 6.29 21.70
CA SER A 64 -19.90 6.66 20.95
C SER A 64 -19.62 6.87 19.46
N ASP A 65 -18.40 7.29 19.11
CA ASP A 65 -18.00 7.57 17.75
C ASP A 65 -17.77 6.28 16.96
N LYS A 66 -18.80 5.84 16.22
CA LYS A 66 -18.72 4.65 15.36
C LYS A 66 -18.15 4.95 13.97
N ASP A 67 -18.18 6.21 13.55
CA ASP A 67 -17.89 6.62 12.18
C ASP A 67 -16.52 7.28 12.00
N MET A 68 -15.69 7.30 13.06
CA MET A 68 -14.33 7.85 12.98
C MET A 68 -13.35 6.81 12.41
N ASP A 69 -12.50 7.25 11.47
CA ASP A 69 -11.45 6.44 10.87
C ASP A 69 -10.18 6.41 11.74
N GLY A 70 -10.02 7.39 12.62
CA GLY A 70 -8.90 7.46 13.56
C GLY A 70 -9.03 8.59 14.57
N TYR A 71 -8.14 8.55 15.57
CA TYR A 71 -8.05 9.55 16.62
C TYR A 71 -6.66 10.19 16.64
N LEU A 72 -6.60 11.47 16.93
CA LEU A 72 -5.36 12.24 17.06
C LEU A 72 -5.35 12.89 18.43
N ILE A 73 -4.41 12.53 19.29
CA ILE A 73 -4.27 13.08 20.64
C ILE A 73 -3.04 13.98 20.67
N PHE A 74 -3.26 15.28 20.78
CA PHE A 74 -2.23 16.28 21.02
C PHE A 74 -2.09 16.56 22.52
N LEU A 75 -0.92 16.24 23.04
CA LEU A 75 -0.59 16.48 24.44
C LEU A 75 -0.04 17.90 24.59
N LEU A 76 -0.90 18.86 24.92
CA LEU A 76 -0.50 20.26 25.18
C LEU A 76 -0.14 20.51 26.65
N SER A 77 -0.50 19.60 27.55
CA SER A 77 -0.27 19.67 28.99
C SER A 77 0.10 18.32 29.58
N LEU A 78 0.75 18.34 30.75
CA LEU A 78 1.01 17.16 31.56
C LEU A 78 -0.15 16.79 32.48
N TRP A 79 -0.25 15.50 32.75
CA TRP A 79 -1.01 14.88 33.83
C TRP A 79 -2.53 14.98 33.70
N SER A 80 -3.02 15.05 32.47
CA SER A 80 -4.47 14.90 32.19
C SER A 80 -4.94 13.46 32.37
N ASN A 81 -4.03 12.48 32.25
CA ASN A 81 -4.31 11.03 32.20
C ASN A 81 -5.23 10.58 31.04
N MET A 82 -5.80 11.52 30.28
CA MET A 82 -6.72 11.30 29.18
C MET A 82 -6.08 10.43 28.10
N SER A 83 -4.84 10.72 27.72
CA SER A 83 -4.15 9.99 26.65
C SER A 83 -4.02 8.50 26.96
N THR A 84 -3.66 8.16 28.19
CA THR A 84 -3.49 6.77 28.64
C THR A 84 -4.82 6.02 28.63
N GLU A 85 -5.93 6.66 29.03
CA GLU A 85 -7.25 6.01 29.01
C GLU A 85 -7.81 5.85 27.59
N VAL A 86 -7.56 6.81 26.70
CA VAL A 86 -8.00 6.70 25.30
C VAL A 86 -7.22 5.63 24.54
N VAL A 87 -5.89 5.57 24.65
CA VAL A 87 -5.09 4.56 23.91
C VAL A 87 -5.41 3.12 24.32
N LYS A 88 -5.87 2.89 25.57
CA LYS A 88 -6.34 1.58 26.07
C LYS A 88 -7.58 1.06 25.33
N LEU A 89 -8.33 1.93 24.65
CA LEU A 89 -9.51 1.52 23.90
C LEU A 89 -9.17 0.78 22.60
N GLY A 90 -7.89 0.72 22.21
CA GLY A 90 -7.43 -0.07 21.08
C GLY A 90 -7.94 0.43 19.72
N ARG A 91 -8.27 1.72 19.62
CA ARG A 91 -8.64 2.36 18.35
C ARG A 91 -7.38 2.89 17.64
N PRO A 92 -7.34 2.88 16.29
CA PRO A 92 -6.26 3.51 15.53
C PRO A 92 -6.05 4.96 15.98
N THR A 93 -4.89 5.23 16.59
CA THR A 93 -4.63 6.53 17.23
C THR A 93 -3.24 7.05 16.90
N LEU A 94 -3.11 8.35 16.68
CA LEU A 94 -1.85 9.07 16.71
C LEU A 94 -1.73 9.78 18.04
N LEU A 95 -0.64 9.52 18.77
CA LEU A 95 -0.30 10.21 20.00
C LEU A 95 0.83 11.18 19.70
N VAL A 96 0.59 12.48 19.90
CA VAL A 96 1.53 13.54 19.53
C VAL A 96 1.93 14.33 20.76
N ASP A 97 3.24 14.49 20.95
CA ASP A 97 3.80 15.40 21.95
C ASP A 97 3.96 16.80 21.34
N ASP A 98 3.23 17.79 21.86
CA ASP A 98 3.61 19.19 21.64
C ASP A 98 4.77 19.47 22.60
N LEU A 99 5.99 19.55 22.04
CA LEU A 99 7.23 19.53 22.81
C LEU A 99 7.19 20.55 23.97
N TYR A 100 7.63 20.11 25.15
CA TYR A 100 7.56 20.87 26.41
C TYR A 100 6.14 21.09 26.99
N GLY A 101 5.08 20.64 26.32
CA GLY A 101 3.73 20.61 26.86
C GLY A 101 3.37 19.25 27.44
N GLY A 102 3.42 18.21 26.61
CA GLY A 102 2.93 16.87 26.94
C GLY A 102 3.98 15.84 27.34
N SER A 103 5.27 16.18 27.28
CA SER A 103 6.35 15.19 27.07
C SER A 103 6.42 14.07 28.12
N GLY A 104 6.22 14.40 29.40
CA GLY A 104 6.16 13.38 30.46
C GLY A 104 4.96 12.44 30.35
N GLU A 105 3.80 12.96 29.98
CA GLU A 105 2.60 12.15 29.74
C GLU A 105 2.74 11.32 28.47
N PHE A 106 3.34 11.87 27.41
CA PHE A 106 3.67 11.16 26.17
C PHE A 106 4.49 9.91 26.45
N LEU A 107 5.61 10.05 27.18
CA LEU A 107 6.49 8.93 27.49
C LEU A 107 5.78 7.84 28.30
N ARG A 108 4.93 8.23 29.25
CA ARG A 108 4.13 7.29 30.05
C ARG A 108 3.12 6.52 29.19
N ALA A 109 2.32 7.23 28.40
CA ALA A 109 1.30 6.63 27.55
C ALA A 109 1.93 5.78 26.43
N TYR A 110 3.01 6.26 25.82
CA TYR A 110 3.68 5.53 24.74
C TYR A 110 4.42 4.29 25.26
N SER A 111 4.97 4.32 26.48
CA SER A 111 5.52 3.12 27.12
C SER A 111 4.45 2.02 27.25
N PHE A 112 3.23 2.36 27.67
CA PHE A 112 2.11 1.40 27.68
C PHE A 112 1.80 0.87 26.27
N VAL A 113 1.69 1.76 25.28
CA VAL A 113 1.43 1.41 23.87
C VAL A 113 2.47 0.44 23.32
N THR A 114 3.74 0.62 23.64
CA THR A 114 4.82 -0.30 23.20
C THR A 114 4.70 -1.67 23.86
N LYS A 115 4.40 -1.74 25.15
CA LYS A 115 4.26 -3.00 25.89
C LYS A 115 3.06 -3.82 25.43
N GLU A 116 1.92 -3.18 25.20
CA GLU A 116 0.67 -3.86 24.83
C GLU A 116 0.49 -4.02 23.31
N ASN A 117 1.46 -3.57 22.51
CA ASN A 117 1.39 -3.56 21.05
C ASN A 117 0.07 -2.93 20.51
N SER A 118 -0.38 -1.84 21.15
CA SER A 118 -1.63 -1.17 20.79
C SER A 118 -1.53 -0.48 19.41
N PRO A 119 -2.67 -0.30 18.69
CA PRO A 119 -2.70 0.32 17.36
C PRO A 119 -2.54 1.84 17.43
N VAL A 120 -1.43 2.28 18.00
CA VAL A 120 -1.12 3.68 18.29
C VAL A 120 0.28 4.01 17.82
N VAL A 121 0.41 5.06 17.01
CA VAL A 121 1.71 5.59 16.55
C VAL A 121 2.05 6.84 17.37
N GLY A 122 3.27 6.89 17.90
CA GLY A 122 3.76 8.02 18.68
C GLY A 122 4.58 8.97 17.82
N ILE A 123 4.36 10.28 17.96
CA ILE A 123 5.08 11.32 17.24
C ILE A 123 5.56 12.36 18.26
N ALA A 124 6.86 12.40 18.50
CA ALA A 124 7.53 13.45 19.25
C ALA A 124 8.54 14.12 18.30
N SER A 125 8.14 15.23 17.68
CA SER A 125 8.92 15.90 16.65
C SER A 125 8.69 17.41 16.66
N SER A 126 9.76 18.18 16.40
CA SER A 126 9.67 19.62 16.16
C SER A 126 9.26 19.96 14.72
N ASN A 127 9.25 18.97 13.82
CA ASN A 127 8.81 19.13 12.45
C ASN A 127 7.33 18.76 12.32
N PHE A 128 6.45 19.75 12.09
CA PHE A 128 5.01 19.50 11.96
C PHE A 128 4.64 18.58 10.79
N GLN A 129 5.50 18.47 9.77
CA GLN A 129 5.29 17.53 8.66
C GLN A 129 5.20 16.08 9.14
N ASP A 130 5.89 15.70 10.23
CA ASP A 130 5.77 14.35 10.79
C ASP A 130 4.34 14.04 11.28
N VAL A 131 3.65 15.06 11.83
CA VAL A 131 2.24 14.94 12.21
C VAL A 131 1.38 14.81 10.97
N VAL A 132 1.59 15.69 9.97
CA VAL A 132 0.82 15.68 8.71
C VAL A 132 0.93 14.31 8.04
N ASP A 133 2.14 13.77 7.92
CA ASP A 133 2.38 12.45 7.33
C ASP A 133 1.75 11.32 8.15
N GLY A 134 1.78 11.43 9.48
CA GLY A 134 1.09 10.50 10.37
C GLY A 134 -0.42 10.51 10.16
N VAL A 135 -1.05 11.68 10.12
CA VAL A 135 -2.51 11.82 9.97
C VAL A 135 -2.96 11.35 8.58
N ARG A 136 -2.15 11.58 7.54
CA ARG A 136 -2.43 11.10 6.17
C ARG A 136 -2.58 9.58 6.10
N LEU A 137 -2.01 8.82 7.05
CA LEU A 137 -2.21 7.37 7.12
C LEU A 137 -3.69 6.98 7.32
N PHE A 138 -4.49 7.80 8.02
CA PHE A 138 -5.93 7.57 8.12
C PHE A 138 -6.65 7.70 6.76
N SER A 139 -6.19 8.61 5.90
CA SER A 139 -6.67 8.70 4.52
C SER A 139 -6.33 7.47 3.70
N VAL A 140 -5.16 6.85 3.91
CA VAL A 140 -4.81 5.58 3.28
C VAL A 140 -5.73 4.46 3.76
N MET A 141 -5.96 4.37 5.08
CA MET A 141 -6.89 3.37 5.65
C MET A 141 -8.33 3.55 5.14
N LYS A 142 -8.80 4.80 5.00
CA LYS A 142 -10.11 5.12 4.44
C LYS A 142 -10.21 4.70 2.97
N GLN A 143 -9.19 5.00 2.17
CA GLN A 143 -9.15 4.59 0.77
C GLN A 143 -9.22 3.06 0.65
N MET A 144 -8.39 2.33 1.40
CA MET A 144 -8.43 0.86 1.45
C MET A 144 -9.82 0.31 1.81
N ARG A 145 -10.51 0.92 2.78
CA ARG A 145 -11.87 0.51 3.20
C ARG A 145 -12.92 0.70 2.10
N GLN A 146 -12.68 1.65 1.19
CA GLN A 146 -13.58 1.95 0.07
C GLN A 146 -13.20 1.20 -1.21
N SER A 147 -12.05 0.52 -1.23
CA SER A 147 -11.57 -0.15 -2.42
C SER A 147 -12.29 -1.46 -2.71
N ARG A 148 -12.34 -1.81 -4.01
CA ARG A 148 -12.82 -3.11 -4.49
C ARG A 148 -11.75 -3.79 -5.35
N ILE A 149 -11.49 -5.07 -5.09
CA ILE A 149 -10.55 -5.91 -5.85
C ILE A 149 -11.36 -6.88 -6.71
N LEU A 150 -11.16 -6.83 -8.03
CA LEU A 150 -11.69 -7.80 -8.98
C LEU A 150 -10.72 -8.98 -9.10
N VAL A 151 -11.19 -10.19 -8.81
CA VAL A 151 -10.43 -11.44 -8.97
C VAL A 151 -11.03 -12.24 -10.12
N VAL A 152 -10.26 -12.48 -11.17
CA VAL A 152 -10.66 -13.34 -12.28
C VAL A 152 -10.14 -14.74 -12.03
N ARG A 153 -11.04 -15.65 -11.68
CA ARG A 153 -10.71 -17.05 -11.37
C ARG A 153 -11.93 -17.95 -11.47
N ASP A 154 -11.77 -19.16 -11.98
CA ASP A 154 -12.87 -20.12 -12.11
C ASP A 154 -13.19 -20.88 -10.82
N SER A 155 -12.20 -21.18 -9.99
CA SER A 155 -12.48 -21.77 -8.68
C SER A 155 -13.09 -20.72 -7.74
N LYS A 156 -13.81 -21.18 -6.71
CA LYS A 156 -14.31 -20.30 -5.65
C LYS A 156 -13.14 -19.67 -4.90
N LEU A 157 -13.33 -18.44 -4.44
CA LEU A 157 -12.40 -17.80 -3.51
C LEU A 157 -12.58 -18.38 -2.12
N ASP A 158 -11.49 -18.42 -1.38
CA ASP A 158 -11.52 -18.87 0.00
C ASP A 158 -12.25 -17.85 0.89
N LYS A 159 -13.21 -18.34 1.68
CA LYS A 159 -14.08 -17.50 2.52
C LYS A 159 -13.33 -16.87 3.68
N GLU A 160 -12.33 -17.55 4.26
CA GLU A 160 -11.57 -17.02 5.40
C GLU A 160 -10.70 -15.84 4.99
N MET A 161 -10.04 -15.93 3.83
CA MET A 161 -9.29 -14.84 3.22
C MET A 161 -10.21 -13.65 2.91
N LEU A 162 -11.37 -13.87 2.29
CA LEU A 162 -12.34 -12.79 2.04
C LEU A 162 -12.78 -12.08 3.32
N ALA A 163 -13.09 -12.85 4.37
CA ALA A 163 -13.46 -12.30 5.67
C ALA A 163 -12.31 -11.52 6.29
N SER A 164 -11.07 -12.02 6.21
CA SER A 164 -9.88 -11.38 6.76
C SER A 164 -9.56 -10.06 6.06
N VAL A 165 -9.69 -10.01 4.72
CA VAL A 165 -9.53 -8.78 3.93
C VAL A 165 -10.58 -7.75 4.36
N LYS A 166 -11.85 -8.16 4.45
CA LYS A 166 -12.94 -7.25 4.82
C LYS A 166 -12.82 -6.75 6.26
N GLU A 167 -12.49 -7.61 7.21
CA GLU A 167 -12.36 -7.25 8.63
C GLU A 167 -11.18 -6.28 8.86
N THR A 168 -10.03 -6.57 8.24
CA THR A 168 -8.78 -5.85 8.51
C THR A 168 -8.68 -4.56 7.72
N PHE A 169 -9.00 -4.60 6.43
CA PHE A 169 -8.81 -3.47 5.50
C PHE A 169 -10.12 -2.82 5.09
N GLY A 170 -11.25 -3.50 5.24
CA GLY A 170 -12.55 -3.03 4.75
C GLY A 170 -12.78 -3.21 3.25
N THR A 171 -11.73 -3.58 2.51
CA THR A 171 -11.73 -3.81 1.06
C THR A 171 -12.71 -4.92 0.67
N GLU A 172 -13.46 -4.70 -0.40
CA GLU A 172 -14.33 -5.72 -0.99
C GLU A 172 -13.55 -6.53 -2.03
N VAL A 173 -13.81 -7.84 -2.11
CA VAL A 173 -13.22 -8.70 -3.13
C VAL A 173 -14.34 -9.36 -3.91
N ILE A 174 -14.35 -9.15 -5.22
CA ILE A 174 -15.38 -9.60 -6.15
C ILE A 174 -14.74 -10.60 -7.10
N ARG A 175 -15.45 -11.69 -7.39
CA ARG A 175 -14.99 -12.71 -8.33
C ARG A 175 -15.78 -12.65 -9.63
N ILE A 176 -15.09 -12.75 -10.76
CA ILE A 176 -15.67 -13.15 -12.05
C ILE A 176 -14.96 -14.40 -12.60
N THR A 177 -15.62 -15.14 -13.47
CA THR A 177 -15.04 -16.31 -14.16
C THR A 177 -14.24 -15.90 -15.39
N SER A 178 -13.48 -16.85 -15.95
CA SER A 178 -12.86 -16.63 -17.27
C SER A 178 -13.90 -16.47 -18.38
N GLU A 179 -15.06 -17.14 -18.28
CA GLU A 179 -16.16 -16.98 -19.23
C GLU A 179 -16.71 -15.56 -19.24
N GLU A 180 -16.92 -14.97 -18.06
CA GLU A 180 -17.33 -13.57 -17.92
C GLU A 180 -16.27 -12.62 -18.51
N LEU A 181 -14.97 -12.84 -18.21
CA LEU A 181 -13.89 -12.03 -18.79
C LEU A 181 -13.83 -12.15 -20.32
N ASN A 182 -14.02 -13.36 -20.85
CA ASN A 182 -13.95 -13.63 -22.29
C ASN A 182 -15.07 -12.95 -23.07
N ARG A 183 -16.24 -12.71 -22.46
CA ARG A 183 -17.29 -11.87 -23.07
C ARG A 183 -16.80 -10.45 -23.31
N TYR A 184 -16.20 -9.82 -22.30
CA TYR A 184 -15.61 -8.48 -22.45
C TYR A 184 -14.49 -8.46 -23.50
N TYR A 185 -13.71 -9.53 -23.61
CA TYR A 185 -12.68 -9.67 -24.62
C TYR A 185 -13.25 -9.73 -26.04
N GLN A 186 -14.32 -10.48 -26.25
CA GLN A 186 -14.98 -10.61 -27.55
C GLN A 186 -15.69 -9.32 -27.96
N GLU A 187 -16.19 -8.56 -26.99
CA GLU A 187 -16.88 -7.27 -27.20
C GLU A 187 -15.91 -6.08 -27.28
N ALA A 188 -14.60 -6.29 -27.11
CA ALA A 188 -13.60 -5.23 -27.14
C ALA A 188 -13.54 -4.55 -28.52
N ASP A 189 -13.50 -3.21 -28.53
CA ASP A 189 -13.43 -2.43 -29.76
C ASP A 189 -12.10 -2.63 -30.50
N ASP A 190 -12.19 -3.11 -31.74
CA ASP A 190 -11.03 -3.45 -32.57
C ASP A 190 -10.14 -2.23 -32.86
N LYS A 191 -10.71 -1.04 -33.03
CA LYS A 191 -9.94 0.18 -33.34
C LYS A 191 -9.17 0.66 -32.13
N GLU A 192 -9.79 0.68 -30.95
CA GLU A 192 -9.11 1.02 -29.70
C GLU A 192 -8.05 -0.02 -29.35
N ALA A 193 -8.29 -1.32 -29.61
CA ALA A 193 -7.27 -2.36 -29.42
C ALA A 193 -6.05 -2.11 -30.33
N GLU A 194 -6.28 -1.75 -31.59
CA GLU A 194 -5.20 -1.40 -32.52
C GLU A 194 -4.42 -0.16 -32.06
N ARG A 195 -5.10 0.88 -31.56
CA ARG A 195 -4.43 2.07 -31.00
C ARG A 195 -3.53 1.74 -29.83
N TRP A 196 -3.96 0.86 -28.93
CA TRP A 196 -3.14 0.40 -27.81
C TRP A 196 -1.92 -0.40 -28.28
N LYS A 197 -2.11 -1.31 -29.24
CA LYS A 197 -1.03 -2.07 -29.87
C LYS A 197 0.02 -1.13 -30.46
N GLU A 198 -0.39 -0.19 -31.32
CA GLU A 198 0.49 0.78 -31.96
C GLU A 198 1.23 1.64 -30.93
N LYS A 199 0.53 2.13 -29.91
CA LYS A 199 1.12 2.91 -28.82
C LYS A 199 2.21 2.13 -28.10
N TRP A 200 1.94 0.90 -27.67
CA TRP A 200 2.93 0.10 -26.94
C TRP A 200 4.15 -0.23 -27.78
N ILE A 201 3.98 -0.53 -29.07
CA ILE A 201 5.10 -0.78 -29.98
C ILE A 201 5.93 0.49 -30.15
N ALA A 202 5.28 1.63 -30.43
CA ALA A 202 5.95 2.91 -30.67
C ALA A 202 6.69 3.45 -29.45
N GLU A 203 6.16 3.24 -28.24
CA GLU A 203 6.78 3.68 -26.98
C GLU A 203 7.84 2.68 -26.45
N SER A 204 7.83 1.44 -26.93
CA SER A 204 8.84 0.45 -26.55
C SER A 204 10.18 0.75 -27.22
N LEU A 205 11.29 0.40 -26.55
CA LEU A 205 12.59 0.46 -27.22
C LEU A 205 12.64 -0.51 -28.40
N ARG A 206 12.15 -1.75 -28.18
CA ARG A 206 12.11 -2.84 -29.16
C ARG A 206 11.05 -3.87 -28.77
N VAL A 207 10.49 -4.51 -29.79
CA VAL A 207 9.80 -5.80 -29.69
C VAL A 207 10.81 -6.90 -30.03
N ILE A 208 10.94 -7.93 -29.18
CA ILE A 208 11.95 -8.98 -29.37
C ILE A 208 11.33 -10.27 -29.94
N GLU A 209 10.47 -10.95 -29.16
CA GLU A 209 9.88 -12.24 -29.57
C GLU A 209 8.43 -12.18 -30.08
N PRO A 210 7.48 -11.45 -29.45
CA PRO A 210 6.07 -11.60 -29.79
C PRO A 210 5.73 -10.92 -31.12
N THR A 211 4.78 -11.50 -31.84
CA THR A 211 4.25 -10.92 -33.08
C THR A 211 3.31 -9.76 -32.77
N GLU A 212 3.06 -8.89 -33.75
CA GLU A 212 2.03 -7.85 -33.62
C GLU A 212 0.64 -8.41 -33.31
N GLU A 213 0.32 -9.62 -33.81
CA GLU A 213 -0.94 -10.28 -33.52
C GLU A 213 -1.07 -10.61 -32.03
N GLU A 214 -0.01 -11.13 -31.39
CA GLU A 214 0.00 -11.40 -29.95
C GLU A 214 -0.11 -10.12 -29.11
N ILE A 215 0.47 -9.01 -29.60
CA ILE A 215 0.33 -7.70 -28.95
C ILE A 215 -1.12 -7.18 -29.12
N SER A 216 -1.76 -7.38 -30.28
CA SER A 216 -3.17 -7.04 -30.51
C SER A 216 -4.11 -7.83 -29.59
N LYS A 217 -3.87 -9.13 -29.40
CA LYS A 217 -4.61 -9.95 -28.43
C LYS A 217 -4.46 -9.40 -27.01
N SER A 218 -3.25 -8.97 -26.64
CA SER A 218 -2.98 -8.35 -25.34
C SER A 218 -3.69 -6.99 -25.18
N ALA A 219 -3.84 -6.22 -26.27
CA ALA A 219 -4.57 -4.95 -26.26
C ALA A 219 -6.08 -5.16 -26.06
N ARG A 220 -6.68 -6.17 -26.70
CA ARG A 220 -8.07 -6.58 -26.43
C ARG A 220 -8.25 -7.01 -24.97
N MET A 221 -7.30 -7.78 -24.42
CA MET A 221 -7.32 -8.17 -23.00
C MET A 221 -7.25 -6.94 -22.07
N HIS A 222 -6.49 -5.91 -22.45
CA HIS A 222 -6.46 -4.66 -21.68
C HIS A 222 -7.80 -3.94 -21.66
N LEU A 223 -8.46 -3.81 -22.82
CA LEU A 223 -9.81 -3.24 -22.89
C LEU A 223 -10.82 -4.06 -22.11
N ALA A 224 -10.76 -5.39 -22.21
CA ALA A 224 -11.64 -6.31 -21.49
C ALA A 224 -11.54 -6.12 -19.97
N LEU A 225 -10.31 -6.08 -19.44
CA LEU A 225 -10.06 -5.88 -18.02
C LEU A 225 -10.51 -4.48 -17.57
N LYS A 226 -10.23 -3.42 -18.35
CA LYS A 226 -10.71 -2.06 -18.03
C LYS A 226 -12.24 -2.00 -17.98
N LYS A 227 -12.93 -2.64 -18.94
CA LYS A 227 -14.38 -2.68 -18.96
C LYS A 227 -14.96 -3.46 -17.78
N ALA A 228 -14.39 -4.63 -17.48
CA ALA A 228 -14.78 -5.42 -16.32
C ALA A 228 -14.56 -4.65 -15.00
N MET A 229 -13.44 -3.95 -14.86
CA MET A 229 -13.17 -3.11 -13.69
C MET A 229 -14.16 -1.95 -13.58
N GLU A 230 -14.46 -1.27 -14.68
CA GLU A 230 -15.45 -0.18 -14.71
C GLU A 230 -16.84 -0.66 -14.26
N GLU A 231 -17.36 -1.76 -14.83
CA GLU A 231 -18.68 -2.28 -14.49
C GLU A 231 -18.78 -2.86 -13.07
N LYS A 232 -17.68 -3.36 -12.53
CA LYS A 232 -17.59 -3.86 -11.15
C LYS A 232 -17.12 -2.80 -10.16
N GLU A 233 -16.89 -1.57 -10.61
CA GLU A 233 -16.35 -0.45 -9.84
C GLU A 233 -15.07 -0.83 -9.06
N ALA A 234 -14.19 -1.61 -9.70
CA ALA A 234 -12.99 -2.14 -9.09
C ALA A 234 -11.78 -1.19 -9.21
N ASP A 235 -11.07 -1.00 -8.11
CA ASP A 235 -9.82 -0.22 -8.04
C ASP A 235 -8.59 -1.02 -8.44
N ALA A 236 -8.68 -2.35 -8.34
CA ALA A 236 -7.63 -3.28 -8.70
C ALA A 236 -8.20 -4.55 -9.35
N VAL A 237 -7.38 -5.20 -10.17
CA VAL A 237 -7.68 -6.50 -10.73
C VAL A 237 -6.52 -7.47 -10.56
N THR A 238 -6.84 -8.72 -10.25
CA THR A 238 -5.91 -9.83 -10.32
C THR A 238 -6.51 -11.03 -11.05
N VAL A 239 -5.72 -11.69 -11.89
CA VAL A 239 -6.17 -12.77 -12.78
C VAL A 239 -5.37 -14.02 -12.48
N ASP A 240 -6.01 -15.18 -12.37
CA ASP A 240 -5.36 -16.51 -12.36
C ASP A 240 -4.75 -16.80 -13.74
N CYS A 241 -3.75 -16.00 -14.09
CA CYS A 241 -3.23 -15.80 -15.43
C CYS A 241 -2.63 -17.12 -15.97
N LEU A 242 -1.84 -17.82 -15.14
CA LEU A 242 -1.22 -19.09 -15.51
C LEU A 242 -2.25 -20.21 -15.58
N GLY A 243 -3.06 -20.40 -14.54
CA GLY A 243 -4.01 -21.51 -14.45
C GLY A 243 -5.06 -21.48 -15.56
N LEU A 244 -5.57 -20.29 -15.88
CA LEU A 244 -6.57 -20.12 -16.94
C LEU A 244 -5.95 -20.18 -18.34
N TYR A 245 -4.74 -19.64 -18.56
CA TYR A 245 -4.09 -19.71 -19.87
C TYR A 245 -3.64 -21.14 -20.21
N TYR A 246 -3.02 -21.87 -19.27
CA TYR A 246 -2.63 -23.27 -19.48
C TYR A 246 -3.80 -24.23 -19.64
N SER A 247 -5.00 -23.82 -19.25
CA SER A 247 -6.24 -24.57 -19.45
C SER A 247 -7.02 -24.12 -20.70
N ASP A 248 -6.40 -23.32 -21.58
CA ASP A 248 -7.01 -22.76 -22.80
C ASP A 248 -8.28 -21.93 -22.56
N LYS A 249 -8.37 -21.27 -21.39
CA LYS A 249 -9.52 -20.45 -21.00
C LYS A 249 -9.31 -18.94 -21.18
N LEU A 250 -8.10 -18.50 -21.48
CA LEU A 250 -7.80 -17.11 -21.82
C LEU A 250 -7.26 -17.00 -23.25
N PHE A 251 -7.69 -15.95 -23.95
CA PHE A 251 -7.19 -15.66 -25.30
C PHE A 251 -5.80 -15.03 -25.32
N ALA A 252 -5.36 -14.42 -24.21
CA ALA A 252 -4.07 -13.75 -24.09
C ALA A 252 -3.62 -13.69 -22.61
N TYR A 253 -2.31 -13.61 -22.38
CA TYR A 253 -1.80 -13.22 -21.08
C TYR A 253 -2.12 -11.75 -20.79
N PRO A 254 -2.52 -11.39 -19.54
CA PRO A 254 -2.81 -10.01 -19.16
C PRO A 254 -1.57 -9.15 -18.85
N CYS A 255 -0.35 -9.61 -19.15
CA CYS A 255 0.89 -8.95 -18.72
C CYS A 255 1.02 -7.50 -19.19
N LEU A 256 0.77 -7.21 -20.48
CA LEU A 256 0.77 -5.83 -21.00
C LEU A 256 -0.42 -5.00 -20.45
N SER A 257 -1.54 -5.65 -20.11
CA SER A 257 -2.64 -4.96 -19.43
C SER A 257 -2.24 -4.51 -18.03
N PHE A 258 -1.64 -5.40 -17.22
CA PHE A 258 -1.17 -5.06 -15.88
C PHE A 258 -0.10 -3.97 -15.89
N PHE A 259 0.84 -4.06 -16.83
CA PHE A 259 1.80 -3.00 -17.12
C PHE A 259 1.10 -1.65 -17.31
N GLN A 260 0.14 -1.59 -18.23
CA GLN A 260 -0.56 -0.35 -18.56
C GLN A 260 -1.44 0.16 -17.42
N LEU A 261 -2.17 -0.72 -16.73
CA LEU A 261 -2.97 -0.36 -15.54
C LEU A 261 -2.09 0.25 -14.45
N ASN A 262 -0.93 -0.34 -14.17
CA ASN A 262 0.01 0.18 -13.19
C ASN A 262 0.61 1.54 -13.62
N ASN A 263 0.87 1.73 -14.93
CA ASN A 263 1.32 3.02 -15.46
C ASN A 263 0.26 4.14 -15.31
N GLU A 264 -1.02 3.80 -15.45
CA GLU A 264 -2.16 4.74 -15.33
C GLU A 264 -2.54 5.05 -13.88
N GLY A 265 -1.84 4.47 -12.90
CA GLY A 265 -2.17 4.62 -11.49
C GLY A 265 -3.36 3.78 -11.05
N SER A 266 -3.78 2.81 -11.86
CA SER A 266 -4.65 1.71 -11.44
C SER A 266 -3.80 0.59 -10.78
N THR A 267 -4.33 -0.62 -10.63
CA THR A 267 -3.59 -1.75 -10.05
C THR A 267 -3.93 -3.06 -10.75
N GLY A 268 -2.91 -3.70 -11.33
CA GLY A 268 -3.00 -5.00 -11.97
C GLY A 268 -1.94 -5.96 -11.45
N VAL A 269 -2.37 -7.16 -11.02
CA VAL A 269 -1.52 -8.19 -10.39
C VAL A 269 -1.77 -9.57 -11.00
N CYS A 270 -0.74 -10.39 -11.20
CA CYS A 270 -0.90 -11.76 -11.75
C CYS A 270 -1.36 -12.76 -10.67
N GLU A 271 -1.65 -13.98 -11.13
CA GLU A 271 -1.84 -15.21 -10.35
C GLU A 271 -3.01 -15.22 -9.34
N ALA A 272 -4.00 -14.33 -9.51
CA ALA A 272 -5.08 -14.15 -8.55
C ALA A 272 -4.57 -13.92 -7.11
N ASP A 273 -3.39 -13.31 -6.96
CA ASP A 273 -2.73 -13.06 -5.68
C ASP A 273 -3.37 -11.86 -4.96
N VAL A 274 -4.38 -12.15 -4.15
CA VAL A 274 -5.12 -11.16 -3.35
C VAL A 274 -4.20 -10.45 -2.36
N ASP A 275 -3.26 -11.17 -1.74
CA ASP A 275 -2.35 -10.62 -0.73
C ASP A 275 -1.40 -9.58 -1.34
N SER A 276 -0.84 -9.87 -2.52
CA SER A 276 -0.02 -8.90 -3.26
C SER A 276 -0.86 -7.74 -3.79
N THR A 277 -2.12 -8.01 -4.19
CA THR A 277 -3.04 -6.94 -4.65
C THR A 277 -3.39 -5.96 -3.53
N VAL A 278 -3.70 -6.46 -2.33
CA VAL A 278 -3.89 -5.64 -1.11
C VAL A 278 -2.62 -4.84 -0.80
N THR A 279 -1.46 -5.50 -0.87
CA THR A 279 -0.17 -4.84 -0.63
C THR A 279 0.09 -3.71 -1.62
N GLN A 280 -0.17 -3.93 -2.91
CA GLN A 280 0.06 -2.94 -3.95
C GLN A 280 -0.93 -1.77 -3.87
N LEU A 281 -2.21 -2.01 -3.55
CA LEU A 281 -3.18 -0.95 -3.29
C LEU A 281 -2.75 -0.08 -2.09
N MET A 282 -2.33 -0.71 -0.99
CA MET A 282 -1.80 0.00 0.19
C MET A 282 -0.63 0.91 -0.20
N LEU A 283 0.36 0.39 -0.94
CA LEU A 283 1.52 1.17 -1.37
C LEU A 283 1.13 2.28 -2.34
N LYS A 284 0.21 2.03 -3.27
CA LYS A 284 -0.31 3.05 -4.19
C LYS A 284 -0.97 4.20 -3.44
N TYR A 285 -1.89 3.92 -2.52
CA TYR A 285 -2.56 4.98 -1.77
C TYR A 285 -1.61 5.72 -0.82
N LEU A 286 -0.60 5.04 -0.29
CA LEU A 286 0.41 5.66 0.56
C LEU A 286 1.36 6.59 -0.22
N THR A 287 1.75 6.21 -1.43
CA THR A 287 2.90 6.81 -2.13
C THR A 287 2.56 7.51 -3.44
N GLY A 288 1.38 7.23 -4.01
CA GLY A 288 1.02 7.60 -5.37
C GLY A 288 1.77 6.81 -6.46
N ARG A 289 2.57 5.80 -6.08
CA ARG A 289 3.43 5.03 -6.99
C ARG A 289 2.93 3.60 -7.16
N PRO A 290 3.06 3.01 -8.36
CA PRO A 290 2.78 1.60 -8.56
C PRO A 290 3.79 0.73 -7.82
N GLY A 291 3.29 -0.34 -7.19
CA GLY A 291 4.14 -1.43 -6.72
C GLY A 291 4.53 -2.37 -7.87
N TYR A 292 5.58 -3.14 -7.65
CA TYR A 292 6.05 -4.20 -8.54
C TYR A 292 5.98 -5.54 -7.81
N VAL A 293 4.95 -6.33 -8.11
CA VAL A 293 4.85 -7.72 -7.65
C VAL A 293 5.99 -8.52 -8.25
N SER A 294 6.72 -9.24 -7.42
CA SER A 294 7.95 -9.91 -7.81
C SER A 294 8.25 -11.17 -7.01
N ASP A 295 8.91 -12.10 -7.70
CA ASP A 295 9.60 -13.25 -7.16
C ASP A 295 11.00 -12.83 -6.71
N PRO A 296 11.37 -13.04 -5.44
CA PRO A 296 12.70 -12.75 -4.96
C PRO A 296 13.66 -13.90 -5.30
N VAL A 297 14.75 -13.58 -5.99
CA VAL A 297 15.92 -14.46 -6.12
C VAL A 297 17.03 -13.90 -5.25
N ILE A 298 17.43 -14.65 -4.23
CA ILE A 298 18.43 -14.22 -3.26
C ILE A 298 19.80 -14.77 -3.66
N ASP A 299 20.77 -13.87 -3.86
CA ASP A 299 22.17 -14.19 -4.13
C ASP A 299 23.07 -13.65 -3.02
N ILE A 300 23.47 -14.53 -2.10
CA ILE A 300 24.39 -14.20 -1.01
C ILE A 300 25.78 -13.83 -1.55
N GLY A 301 26.21 -14.44 -2.67
CA GLY A 301 27.55 -14.24 -3.20
C GLY A 301 27.78 -12.81 -3.70
N SER A 302 26.77 -12.22 -4.34
CA SER A 302 26.80 -10.82 -4.76
C SER A 302 26.23 -9.85 -3.72
N GLY A 303 25.57 -10.34 -2.67
CA GLY A 303 24.87 -9.49 -1.70
C GLY A 303 23.57 -8.88 -2.25
N GLN A 304 22.98 -9.51 -3.28
CA GLN A 304 21.86 -8.97 -4.03
C GLN A 304 20.59 -9.82 -3.90
N ILE A 305 19.45 -9.13 -3.90
CA ILE A 305 18.14 -9.72 -4.14
C ILE A 305 17.66 -9.23 -5.50
N ILE A 306 17.21 -10.15 -6.35
CA ILE A 306 16.69 -9.85 -7.67
C ILE A 306 15.18 -10.02 -7.62
N TYR A 307 14.46 -8.94 -7.91
CA TYR A 307 13.00 -8.93 -8.04
C TYR A 307 12.62 -9.26 -9.48
N ALA A 308 12.05 -10.44 -9.71
CA ALA A 308 11.69 -10.92 -11.05
C ALA A 308 10.17 -11.06 -11.23
N HIS A 309 9.62 -10.58 -12.35
CA HIS A 309 8.22 -10.79 -12.76
C HIS A 309 7.95 -10.22 -14.17
N CYS A 310 6.94 -10.75 -14.85
CA CYS A 310 6.50 -10.35 -16.20
C CYS A 310 5.58 -9.10 -16.28
N VAL A 311 5.34 -8.37 -15.18
CA VAL A 311 4.24 -7.37 -15.07
C VAL A 311 4.69 -5.97 -14.57
N ALA A 312 5.98 -5.68 -14.65
CA ALA A 312 6.57 -4.44 -14.16
C ALA A 312 6.08 -3.19 -14.91
N THR A 313 5.68 -2.15 -14.18
CA THR A 313 5.41 -0.79 -14.69
C THR A 313 6.66 -0.14 -15.31
N ASN A 314 6.49 0.82 -16.23
CA ASN A 314 7.54 1.75 -16.65
C ASN A 314 7.37 3.15 -16.05
N ARG A 315 6.51 3.32 -15.05
CA ARG A 315 6.26 4.59 -14.36
C ARG A 315 6.45 4.40 -12.86
N VAL A 316 7.64 3.92 -12.46
CA VAL A 316 7.96 3.58 -11.06
C VAL A 316 7.81 4.76 -10.08
N TYR A 317 7.82 6.00 -10.58
CA TYR A 317 7.63 7.23 -9.79
C TYR A 317 6.18 7.73 -9.73
N GLY A 318 5.23 6.98 -10.29
CA GLY A 318 3.81 7.33 -10.38
C GLY A 318 3.40 7.75 -11.80
N PRO A 319 2.08 7.90 -12.07
CA PRO A 319 1.55 8.14 -13.41
C PRO A 319 2.10 9.41 -14.08
N GLU A 320 2.25 10.48 -13.30
CA GLU A 320 2.83 11.75 -13.75
C GLU A 320 4.37 11.80 -13.64
N GLY A 321 4.98 10.71 -13.14
CA GLY A 321 6.43 10.61 -12.96
C GLY A 321 7.18 10.35 -14.27
N LEU A 322 8.50 10.50 -14.21
CA LEU A 322 9.37 10.18 -15.35
C LEU A 322 9.24 8.69 -15.71
N PRO A 323 8.98 8.36 -16.99
CA PRO A 323 8.94 6.97 -17.41
C PRO A 323 10.36 6.42 -17.51
N ASN A 324 10.49 5.12 -17.30
CA ASN A 324 11.69 4.37 -17.63
C ASN A 324 11.50 3.59 -18.94
N PRO A 325 12.58 3.19 -19.63
CA PRO A 325 12.44 2.46 -20.89
C PRO A 325 11.90 1.04 -20.67
N TYR A 326 11.32 0.44 -21.70
CA TYR A 326 10.88 -0.96 -21.66
C TYR A 326 11.03 -1.64 -23.02
N LEU A 327 11.06 -2.97 -22.98
CA LEU A 327 11.00 -3.86 -24.15
C LEU A 327 9.72 -4.68 -24.09
N ILE A 328 9.18 -5.05 -25.25
CA ILE A 328 8.12 -6.05 -25.34
C ILE A 328 8.76 -7.40 -25.63
N ARG A 329 8.46 -8.38 -24.76
CA ARG A 329 8.99 -9.74 -24.78
C ARG A 329 7.85 -10.74 -24.79
N SER A 330 8.10 -12.01 -25.09
CA SER A 330 7.11 -13.06 -24.79
C SER A 330 7.06 -13.37 -23.29
N HIS A 331 6.00 -13.99 -22.80
CA HIS A 331 5.98 -14.57 -21.45
C HIS A 331 7.15 -15.56 -21.29
N SER A 332 7.83 -15.58 -20.14
CA SER A 332 9.14 -16.23 -20.09
C SER A 332 9.04 -17.74 -20.01
N GLU A 333 8.10 -18.24 -19.21
CA GLU A 333 7.97 -19.63 -18.77
C GLU A 333 7.60 -20.58 -19.93
N ASP A 334 6.79 -20.11 -20.87
CA ASP A 334 6.28 -20.88 -22.01
C ASP A 334 6.57 -20.24 -23.38
N ARG A 335 7.22 -19.07 -23.40
CA ARG A 335 7.57 -18.29 -24.60
C ARG A 335 6.36 -17.86 -25.44
N LYS A 336 5.15 -17.79 -24.86
CA LYS A 336 3.91 -17.38 -25.54
C LYS A 336 3.46 -15.97 -25.16
N GLY A 337 2.48 -15.44 -25.89
CA GLY A 337 1.87 -14.14 -25.60
C GLY A 337 2.85 -12.97 -25.61
N ALA A 338 2.41 -11.83 -25.07
CA ALA A 338 3.23 -10.64 -24.91
C ALA A 338 3.31 -10.20 -23.44
N SER A 339 4.50 -9.78 -23.04
CA SER A 339 4.95 -9.41 -21.71
C SER A 339 5.88 -8.19 -21.81
N VAL A 340 6.23 -7.60 -20.66
CA VAL A 340 7.10 -6.44 -20.56
C VAL A 340 8.40 -6.77 -19.83
N GLN A 341 9.50 -6.22 -20.35
CA GLN A 341 10.75 -6.06 -19.62
C GLN A 341 10.96 -4.57 -19.37
N SER A 342 10.64 -4.12 -18.16
CA SER A 342 10.85 -2.75 -17.71
C SER A 342 12.31 -2.57 -17.29
N LEU A 343 12.98 -1.56 -17.83
CA LEU A 343 14.38 -1.23 -17.50
C LEU A 343 14.38 -0.13 -16.44
N MET A 344 14.34 -0.53 -15.16
CA MET A 344 14.05 0.38 -14.07
C MET A 344 15.27 1.19 -13.60
N PRO A 345 15.08 2.37 -12.98
CA PRO A 345 16.17 3.25 -12.53
C PRO A 345 17.10 2.63 -11.48
N LEU A 346 18.41 2.89 -11.62
CA LEU A 346 19.46 2.38 -10.74
C LEU A 346 19.90 3.41 -9.68
N GLY A 347 20.56 2.93 -8.63
CA GLY A 347 21.07 3.73 -7.53
C GLY A 347 20.01 4.26 -6.57
N GLN A 348 18.77 3.76 -6.67
CA GLN A 348 17.62 4.25 -5.91
C GLN A 348 17.29 3.32 -4.74
N THR A 349 16.83 3.89 -3.63
CA THR A 349 16.24 3.10 -2.54
C THR A 349 14.89 2.53 -2.98
N VAL A 350 14.65 1.27 -2.66
CA VAL A 350 13.35 0.62 -2.80
C VAL A 350 12.91 0.01 -1.47
N THR A 351 11.60 0.01 -1.25
CA THR A 351 10.95 -0.68 -0.14
C THR A 351 10.12 -1.82 -0.68
N SER A 352 10.37 -3.04 -0.19
CA SER A 352 9.68 -4.26 -0.58
C SER A 352 8.83 -4.77 0.58
N VAL A 353 7.57 -5.08 0.31
CA VAL A 353 6.54 -5.37 1.32
C VAL A 353 5.71 -6.57 0.92
N LYS A 354 5.20 -7.33 1.90
CA LYS A 354 4.10 -8.27 1.71
C LYS A 354 3.16 -8.25 2.91
N VAL A 355 1.89 -8.00 2.65
CA VAL A 355 0.81 -8.28 3.59
C VAL A 355 0.42 -9.74 3.47
N SER A 356 0.30 -10.43 4.60
CA SER A 356 -0.39 -11.71 4.71
C SER A 356 -1.75 -11.47 5.34
N VAL A 357 -2.82 -11.59 4.54
CA VAL A 357 -4.15 -11.15 4.97
C VAL A 357 -4.72 -12.04 6.05
N ARG A 358 -4.53 -13.36 5.94
CA ARG A 358 -5.03 -14.34 6.92
C ARG A 358 -4.25 -14.28 8.23
N GLU A 359 -2.93 -14.19 8.14
CA GLU A 359 -2.07 -14.17 9.33
C GLU A 359 -2.12 -12.82 10.06
N LYS A 360 -2.71 -11.79 9.44
CA LYS A 360 -2.69 -10.39 9.91
C LYS A 360 -1.25 -9.94 10.17
N MET A 361 -0.38 -10.20 9.20
CA MET A 361 1.05 -9.89 9.28
C MET A 361 1.54 -9.06 8.10
N LEU A 362 2.65 -8.35 8.29
CA LEU A 362 3.36 -7.62 7.25
C LEU A 362 4.86 -7.92 7.30
N ALA A 363 5.44 -8.32 6.19
CA ALA A 363 6.89 -8.42 5.99
C ALA A 363 7.40 -7.20 5.24
N ILE A 364 8.58 -6.70 5.59
CA ILE A 364 9.22 -5.57 4.93
C ILE A 364 10.75 -5.71 4.90
N HIS A 365 11.36 -5.31 3.80
CA HIS A 365 12.80 -5.05 3.70
C HIS A 365 13.09 -3.91 2.73
N GLN A 366 14.34 -3.46 2.68
CA GLN A 366 14.79 -2.45 1.73
C GLN A 366 16.05 -2.88 1.00
N GLY A 367 16.28 -2.25 -0.14
CA GLY A 367 17.51 -2.39 -0.90
C GLY A 367 17.80 -1.15 -1.74
N LYS A 368 18.99 -1.13 -2.35
CA LYS A 368 19.39 -0.11 -3.32
C LYS A 368 19.52 -0.75 -4.69
N THR A 369 18.81 -0.25 -5.70
CA THR A 369 18.83 -0.83 -7.05
C THR A 369 20.20 -0.70 -7.70
N VAL A 370 20.70 -1.76 -8.30
CA VAL A 370 22.07 -1.81 -8.85
C VAL A 370 22.18 -2.34 -10.27
N ALA A 371 21.24 -3.16 -10.73
CA ALA A 371 21.22 -3.63 -12.11
C ALA A 371 19.82 -4.01 -12.60
N ASN A 372 19.62 -3.91 -13.92
CA ASN A 372 18.59 -4.65 -14.62
C ASN A 372 19.25 -5.93 -15.15
N VAL A 373 18.92 -7.08 -14.58
CA VAL A 373 19.60 -8.35 -14.88
C VAL A 373 19.11 -8.92 -16.21
N GLU A 374 20.02 -9.16 -17.14
CA GLU A 374 19.74 -9.82 -18.40
C GLU A 374 20.07 -11.32 -18.28
N GLU A 375 19.05 -12.10 -17.91
CA GLU A 375 19.09 -13.56 -17.83
C GLU A 375 17.81 -14.09 -18.50
N ASP A 376 17.94 -15.14 -19.32
CA ASP A 376 16.82 -15.68 -20.11
C ASP A 376 15.91 -16.61 -19.29
N LYS A 377 16.42 -17.16 -18.18
CA LYS A 377 15.62 -17.92 -17.20
C LYS A 377 14.64 -17.00 -16.46
N ALA A 378 13.52 -17.56 -16.02
CA ALA A 378 12.49 -16.88 -15.22
C ALA A 378 11.90 -15.61 -15.88
N CYS A 379 10.91 -15.01 -15.23
CA CYS A 379 10.20 -13.81 -15.62
C CYS A 379 11.04 -12.67 -16.23
N ARG A 380 10.43 -11.84 -17.11
CA ARG A 380 11.15 -10.92 -18.01
C ARG A 380 11.80 -9.71 -17.35
N THR A 381 11.10 -8.98 -16.48
CA THR A 381 11.73 -7.87 -15.73
C THR A 381 12.48 -8.45 -14.55
N LYS A 382 13.72 -8.01 -14.33
CA LYS A 382 14.59 -8.46 -13.24
C LYS A 382 15.39 -7.29 -12.67
N LEU A 383 14.96 -6.78 -11.52
CA LEU A 383 15.61 -5.66 -10.85
C LEU A 383 16.48 -6.19 -9.69
N ALA A 384 17.79 -6.10 -9.82
CA ALA A 384 18.71 -6.41 -8.73
C ALA A 384 18.84 -5.23 -7.77
N ALA A 385 18.82 -5.52 -6.48
CA ALA A 385 19.09 -4.56 -5.41
C ALA A 385 20.08 -5.13 -4.39
N GLU A 386 21.02 -4.31 -3.93
CA GLU A 386 21.86 -4.62 -2.77
C GLU A 386 21.05 -4.48 -1.49
N ALA A 387 21.10 -5.49 -0.63
CA ALA A 387 20.37 -5.55 0.63
C ALA A 387 21.10 -6.45 1.65
N ASN A 388 20.60 -6.52 2.89
CA ASN A 388 21.07 -7.51 3.86
C ASN A 388 20.49 -8.90 3.55
N VAL A 389 20.90 -9.48 2.43
CA VAL A 389 20.31 -10.69 1.85
C VAL A 389 20.45 -11.93 2.72
N LYS A 390 21.50 -12.00 3.54
CA LYS A 390 21.66 -13.07 4.52
C LYS A 390 20.55 -13.01 5.57
N LYS A 391 20.23 -11.81 6.09
CA LYS A 391 19.11 -11.66 7.03
C LYS A 391 17.77 -11.88 6.36
N ILE A 392 17.57 -11.37 5.14
CA ILE A 392 16.34 -11.63 4.39
C ILE A 392 16.12 -13.13 4.25
N LEU A 393 17.15 -13.90 3.89
CA LEU A 393 17.04 -15.36 3.79
C LEU A 393 16.72 -16.02 5.15
N GLU A 394 17.41 -15.65 6.22
CA GLU A 394 17.19 -16.20 7.57
C GLU A 394 15.77 -15.91 8.09
N ASN A 395 15.24 -14.73 7.77
CA ASN A 395 13.93 -14.27 8.22
C ASN A 395 12.80 -14.58 7.22
N TYR A 396 13.12 -15.15 6.05
CA TYR A 396 12.14 -15.40 4.99
C TYR A 396 11.11 -16.43 5.45
N ASN A 397 9.87 -16.00 5.67
CA ASN A 397 8.81 -16.87 6.17
C ASN A 397 7.82 -17.22 5.06
N PHE A 398 8.10 -18.31 4.35
CA PHE A 398 7.29 -18.75 3.21
C PHE A 398 5.87 -19.15 3.63
N ASP A 399 5.70 -19.88 4.73
CA ASP A 399 4.38 -20.36 5.16
C ASP A 399 3.41 -19.22 5.44
N LYS A 400 3.93 -18.08 5.94
CA LYS A 400 3.11 -16.92 6.28
C LYS A 400 2.93 -15.94 5.13
N PHE A 401 3.98 -15.69 4.35
CA PHE A 401 3.99 -14.62 3.34
C PHE A 401 3.99 -15.11 1.90
N SER A 402 4.09 -16.42 1.67
CA SER A 402 4.39 -16.99 0.35
C SER A 402 5.66 -16.36 -0.26
N TRP A 403 5.90 -16.60 -1.54
CA TRP A 403 7.10 -16.15 -2.23
C TRP A 403 7.01 -14.72 -2.80
N HIS A 404 5.84 -14.18 -3.10
CA HIS A 404 5.76 -12.85 -3.73
C HIS A 404 6.08 -11.73 -2.74
N ARG A 405 6.70 -10.68 -3.27
CA ARG A 405 6.84 -9.37 -2.60
C ARG A 405 6.39 -8.26 -3.56
N VAL A 406 6.02 -7.10 -3.01
CA VAL A 406 5.67 -5.91 -3.78
C VAL A 406 6.69 -4.81 -3.49
N THR A 407 7.47 -4.46 -4.50
CA THR A 407 8.55 -3.49 -4.41
C THR A 407 8.10 -2.13 -4.94
N VAL A 408 8.34 -1.05 -4.20
CA VAL A 408 8.07 0.34 -4.62
C VAL A 408 9.34 1.18 -4.50
N TYR A 409 9.51 2.14 -5.42
CA TYR A 409 10.63 3.09 -5.39
C TYR A 409 10.44 4.13 -4.29
N GLY A 410 11.42 4.28 -3.40
CA GLY A 410 11.42 5.21 -2.28
C GLY A 410 11.70 4.53 -0.93
N ASP A 411 12.03 5.33 0.07
CA ASP A 411 12.11 4.88 1.47
C ASP A 411 10.77 5.11 2.15
N PHE A 412 10.00 4.03 2.32
CA PHE A 412 8.69 4.07 2.96
C PHE A 412 8.59 3.20 4.20
N ARG A 413 9.73 2.76 4.78
CA ARG A 413 9.72 1.81 5.91
C ARG A 413 8.93 2.34 7.09
N LYS A 414 9.20 3.59 7.51
CA LYS A 414 8.53 4.22 8.66
C LYS A 414 7.01 4.27 8.45
N GLN A 415 6.57 4.70 7.27
CA GLN A 415 5.17 4.87 6.94
C GLN A 415 4.44 3.51 6.85
N VAL A 416 5.06 2.51 6.22
CA VAL A 416 4.49 1.16 6.13
C VAL A 416 4.38 0.50 7.51
N LEU A 417 5.40 0.61 8.36
CA LEU A 417 5.36 0.07 9.73
C LEU A 417 4.32 0.80 10.60
N ASN A 418 4.17 2.12 10.42
CA ASN A 418 3.13 2.88 11.11
C ASN A 418 1.71 2.44 10.68
N LEU A 419 1.48 2.23 9.38
CA LEU A 419 0.21 1.68 8.89
C LEU A 419 -0.06 0.28 9.44
N ALA A 420 0.93 -0.60 9.40
CA ALA A 420 0.83 -1.95 9.95
C ALA A 420 0.41 -1.90 11.42
N ARG A 421 1.03 -1.00 12.20
CA ARG A 421 0.68 -0.78 13.62
C ARG A 421 -0.75 -0.29 13.79
N LEU A 422 -1.19 0.70 13.01
CA LEU A 422 -2.56 1.22 13.07
C LEU A 422 -3.63 0.16 12.70
N TRP A 423 -3.31 -0.77 11.80
CA TRP A 423 -4.15 -1.94 11.50
C TRP A 423 -4.02 -3.08 12.52
N GLY A 424 -3.11 -2.99 13.48
CA GLY A 424 -2.84 -4.06 14.45
C GLY A 424 -2.15 -5.29 13.82
N LEU A 425 -1.48 -5.12 12.69
CA LEU A 425 -0.71 -6.20 12.06
C LEU A 425 0.58 -6.46 12.83
N LYS A 426 0.98 -7.73 12.88
CA LYS A 426 2.33 -8.09 13.34
C LYS A 426 3.32 -7.84 12.21
N THR A 427 4.49 -7.30 12.52
CA THR A 427 5.50 -6.96 11.51
C THR A 427 6.74 -7.84 11.62
N ILE A 428 7.35 -8.14 10.47
CA ILE A 428 8.68 -8.74 10.36
C ILE A 428 9.52 -7.84 9.45
N GLU A 429 10.62 -7.32 9.97
CA GLU A 429 11.62 -6.62 9.17
C GLU A 429 12.66 -7.64 8.68
N GLU A 430 12.50 -8.16 7.46
CA GLU A 430 13.25 -9.32 6.97
C GLU A 430 14.77 -9.03 6.90
N ASP A 431 15.16 -7.78 6.68
CA ASP A 431 16.56 -7.35 6.59
C ASP A 431 17.19 -6.88 7.91
N ARG A 432 16.46 -6.97 9.03
CA ARG A 432 16.93 -6.58 10.37
C ARG A 432 16.91 -7.75 11.36
N THR A 433 17.43 -7.49 12.56
CA THR A 433 17.55 -8.45 13.67
C THR A 433 16.31 -8.50 14.53
#